data_AF-A0A3P8K6D8-F1
#
_entry.id   AF-A0A3P8K6D8-F1
#
_cell.length_a   1.000
_cell.length_b   1.000
_cell.length_c   1.000
_cell.angle_alpha   90.00
_cell.angle_beta   90.00
_cell.angle_gamma   90.00
#
_symmetry.space_group_name_H-M   'P 1'
#
loop_
_entity.id
_entity.type
_entity.pdbx_description
1 polymer ?
#
loop_
_entity_poly.entity_id
_entity_poly.type
_entity_poly.pdbx_seq_one_letter_code
_entity_poly.pdbx_strand_id
1 'polypeptide(L)'
;MTLPKRLYFTLDKAASEVGCDIADIIHYAANGYVNVCIKCISQDNAFSEEPLPGWSTDLGIDVQKFHNWIGEYFVLKDMEYSLTPEGDFLAQDHTVYELVNNYLKVRTNIKFWVEKESEKIWKYEVVPVSIKGLLQIPFRWIYNSEFSLLDGASILIKAFQVPRDNLGQPVVGRFAHDNALFHTDFVADENLLNDNLANAVLGCGPRNIIKRDEPIKVDLNDFLITVDEINRLKGIKRANGYEGFDVNYSAQEASDIDNPKSIAVYAELIVSLISMIPDMKNVDASNIPPVKLKEMLSIAASKNGVVFPNIHPQTLAKYLGRGRSSR
;
A
#
# COMPACT_ATOMS: atom_id res chain seq x y z
N MET A 1 32.57 26.41 4.43
CA MET A 1 31.18 26.11 4.86
C MET A 1 30.83 24.73 4.35
N THR A 2 30.37 23.84 5.23
CA THR A 2 29.83 22.53 4.83
C THR A 2 28.45 22.76 4.22
N LEU A 3 28.29 22.46 2.94
CA LEU A 3 26.97 22.52 2.30
C LEU A 3 26.04 21.46 2.92
N PRO A 4 24.71 21.70 2.94
CA PRO A 4 23.75 20.67 3.31
C PRO A 4 23.94 19.41 2.45
N LYS A 5 23.82 18.24 3.07
CA LYS A 5 23.88 16.98 2.33
C LYS A 5 22.70 16.91 1.34
N ARG A 6 22.97 16.46 0.11
CA ARG A 6 21.91 16.20 -0.86
C ARG A 6 21.05 15.03 -0.38
N LEU A 7 19.74 15.17 -0.54
CA LEU A 7 18.76 14.14 -0.20
C LEU A 7 18.57 13.14 -1.36
N TYR A 8 18.78 13.57 -2.60
CA TYR A 8 18.58 12.74 -3.78
C TYR A 8 19.48 13.18 -4.94
N PHE A 9 19.62 12.32 -5.93
CA PHE A 9 20.51 12.45 -7.07
C PHE A 9 19.79 12.09 -8.35
N THR A 10 20.18 12.73 -9.45
CA THR A 10 19.89 12.25 -10.81
C THR A 10 20.66 10.95 -11.08
N LEU A 11 20.17 10.12 -12.01
CA LEU A 11 20.76 8.79 -12.25
C LEU A 11 22.23 8.85 -12.66
N ASP A 12 22.65 9.84 -13.46
CA ASP A 12 24.06 10.05 -13.86
C ASP A 12 24.99 10.28 -12.65
N LYS A 13 24.54 11.10 -11.69
CA LYS A 13 25.28 11.39 -10.47
C LYS A 13 25.29 10.21 -9.53
N ALA A 14 24.17 9.50 -9.42
CA ALA A 14 24.09 8.29 -8.62
C ALA A 14 24.97 7.16 -9.16
N ALA A 15 25.02 6.99 -10.48
CA ALA A 15 25.89 6.04 -11.18
C ALA A 15 27.36 6.34 -10.88
N SER A 16 27.75 7.63 -10.95
CA SER A 16 29.09 8.09 -10.57
C SER A 16 29.40 7.82 -9.09
N GLU A 17 28.43 8.06 -8.19
CA GLU A 17 28.57 7.83 -6.75
C GLU A 17 28.74 6.35 -6.39
N VAL A 18 28.03 5.46 -7.08
CA VAL A 18 28.05 4.01 -6.83
C VAL A 18 29.17 3.32 -7.61
N GLY A 19 29.71 3.96 -8.67
CA GLY A 19 30.69 3.35 -9.57
C GLY A 19 30.07 2.28 -10.45
N CYS A 20 28.95 2.60 -11.09
CA CYS A 20 28.23 1.78 -12.08
C CYS A 20 27.75 2.68 -13.23
N ASP A 21 27.06 2.11 -14.21
CA ASP A 21 26.36 2.92 -15.21
C ASP A 21 24.88 3.16 -14.82
N ILE A 22 24.16 3.91 -15.66
CA ILE A 22 22.73 4.17 -15.47
C ILE A 22 21.91 2.88 -15.72
N ALA A 23 22.35 2.03 -16.65
CA ALA A 23 21.67 0.79 -16.99
C ALA A 23 21.63 -0.17 -15.80
N ASP A 24 22.74 -0.28 -15.06
CA ASP A 24 22.86 -1.03 -13.82
C ASP A 24 21.84 -0.54 -12.78
N ILE A 25 21.70 0.78 -12.59
CA ILE A 25 20.73 1.33 -11.63
C ILE A 25 19.29 1.00 -12.05
N ILE A 26 18.96 1.14 -13.32
CA ILE A 26 17.64 0.78 -13.85
C ILE A 26 17.40 -0.73 -13.71
N HIS A 27 18.41 -1.56 -13.94
CA HIS A 27 18.33 -3.01 -13.76
C HIS A 27 18.08 -3.38 -12.29
N TYR A 28 18.81 -2.76 -11.35
CA TYR A 28 18.55 -2.93 -9.92
C TYR A 28 17.13 -2.48 -9.55
N ALA A 29 16.64 -1.40 -10.16
CA ALA A 29 15.30 -0.89 -9.89
C ALA A 29 14.21 -1.81 -10.45
N ALA A 30 14.40 -2.32 -11.66
CA ALA A 30 13.53 -3.31 -12.31
C ALA A 30 13.38 -4.57 -11.46
N ASN A 31 14.43 -4.97 -10.75
CA ASN A 31 14.43 -6.16 -9.90
C ASN A 31 14.17 -5.85 -8.40
N GLY A 32 13.79 -4.62 -8.04
CA GLY A 32 13.42 -4.24 -6.67
C GLY A 32 14.59 -4.06 -5.68
N TYR A 33 15.85 -4.15 -6.15
CA TYR A 33 17.05 -3.93 -5.33
C TYR A 33 17.23 -2.46 -4.93
N VAL A 34 16.65 -1.53 -5.69
CA VAL A 34 16.69 -0.09 -5.44
C VAL A 34 15.36 0.54 -5.83
N ASN A 35 14.98 1.64 -5.18
CA ASN A 35 13.79 2.40 -5.57
C ASN A 35 14.19 3.67 -6.31
N VAL A 36 13.46 3.98 -7.39
CA VAL A 36 13.58 5.24 -8.13
C VAL A 36 12.32 6.07 -7.97
N CYS A 37 12.49 7.39 -8.03
CA CYS A 37 11.44 8.36 -7.82
C CYS A 37 11.39 9.35 -8.99
N ILE A 38 10.28 10.07 -9.10
CA ILE A 38 10.19 11.31 -9.87
C ILE A 38 9.89 12.48 -8.95
N LYS A 39 10.20 13.69 -9.39
CA LYS A 39 9.80 14.91 -8.66
C LYS A 39 8.40 15.33 -9.09
N CYS A 40 7.51 15.55 -8.13
CA CYS A 40 6.15 16.01 -8.36
C CYS A 40 5.86 17.30 -7.57
N ILE A 41 5.20 18.25 -8.23
CA ILE A 41 4.66 19.47 -7.63
C ILE A 41 3.28 19.70 -8.27
N SER A 42 2.20 19.48 -7.53
CA SER A 42 0.84 19.56 -8.09
C SER A 42 0.19 20.94 -7.94
N GLN A 43 0.24 21.55 -6.75
CA GLN A 43 -0.29 22.89 -6.46
C GLN A 43 0.55 23.56 -5.36
N ASP A 44 0.81 24.87 -5.51
CA ASP A 44 1.64 25.64 -4.57
C ASP A 44 0.83 26.47 -3.57
N ASN A 45 -0.51 26.49 -3.67
CA ASN A 45 -1.33 27.37 -2.85
C ASN A 45 -1.56 26.75 -1.46
N ALA A 46 -0.77 27.17 -0.47
CA ALA A 46 -0.79 26.66 0.90
C ALA A 46 -2.13 26.86 1.65
N PHE A 47 -3.10 27.52 1.02
CA PHE A 47 -4.42 27.81 1.59
C PHE A 47 -5.57 27.20 0.80
N SER A 48 -5.29 26.55 -0.34
CA SER A 48 -6.34 25.81 -1.05
C SER A 48 -6.71 24.57 -0.24
N GLU A 49 -8.01 24.33 -0.09
CA GLU A 49 -8.58 23.07 0.40
C GLU A 49 -9.28 22.29 -0.71
N GLU A 50 -9.16 22.80 -1.95
CA GLU A 50 -9.73 22.15 -3.12
C GLU A 50 -9.01 20.82 -3.41
N PRO A 51 -9.77 19.74 -3.68
CA PRO A 51 -9.20 18.49 -4.15
C PRO A 51 -8.30 18.67 -5.37
N LEU A 52 -7.16 18.00 -5.38
CA LEU A 52 -6.33 17.88 -6.58
C LEU A 52 -7.08 17.09 -7.66
N PRO A 53 -7.36 17.67 -8.83
CA PRO A 53 -8.10 16.99 -9.88
C PRO A 53 -7.41 15.70 -10.33
N GLY A 54 -8.18 14.61 -10.40
CA GLY A 54 -7.71 13.30 -10.83
C GLY A 54 -6.75 12.59 -9.89
N TRP A 55 -6.37 13.20 -8.76
CA TRP A 55 -5.53 12.55 -7.76
C TRP A 55 -6.38 11.91 -6.66
N SER A 56 -5.99 10.70 -6.28
CA SER A 56 -6.56 9.96 -5.16
C SER A 56 -5.46 9.31 -4.37
N THR A 57 -5.73 9.00 -3.11
CA THR A 57 -4.74 8.38 -2.23
C THR A 57 -5.40 7.41 -1.28
N ASP A 58 -4.70 6.34 -0.96
CA ASP A 58 -5.10 5.35 0.04
C ASP A 58 -4.21 5.43 1.29
N LEU A 59 -3.59 6.60 1.51
CA LEU A 59 -2.77 6.85 2.70
C LEU A 59 -3.55 6.47 3.95
N GLY A 60 -3.09 5.39 4.60
CA GLY A 60 -3.75 4.80 5.76
C GLY A 60 -3.69 5.74 6.94
N ILE A 61 -4.86 6.11 7.44
CA ILE A 61 -5.04 6.79 8.72
C ILE A 61 -5.44 5.73 9.74
N ASP A 62 -4.84 5.79 10.93
CA ASP A 62 -5.30 4.99 12.07
C ASP A 62 -6.68 5.51 12.50
N VAL A 63 -7.73 4.76 12.12
CA VAL A 63 -9.13 5.15 12.35
C VAL A 63 -9.45 5.28 13.83
N GLN A 64 -8.85 4.44 14.69
CA GLN A 64 -9.11 4.50 16.13
C GLN A 64 -8.52 5.77 16.73
N LYS A 65 -7.26 6.08 16.38
CA LYS A 65 -6.65 7.34 16.81
C LYS A 65 -7.39 8.54 16.23
N PHE A 66 -7.82 8.45 14.97
CA PHE A 66 -8.57 9.53 14.32
C PHE A 66 -9.91 9.77 15.02
N HIS A 67 -10.62 8.70 15.37
CA HIS A 67 -11.86 8.78 16.13
C HIS A 67 -11.67 9.41 17.51
N ASN A 68 -10.62 8.98 18.26
CA ASN A 68 -10.27 9.59 19.55
C ASN A 68 -9.97 11.10 19.39
N TRP A 69 -9.20 11.47 18.37
CA TRP A 69 -8.87 12.86 18.07
C TRP A 69 -10.12 13.69 17.73
N ILE A 70 -11.02 13.16 16.91
CA ILE A 70 -12.29 13.83 16.62
C ILE A 70 -13.10 14.06 17.91
N GLY A 71 -13.20 13.07 18.80
CA GLY A 71 -13.91 13.23 20.08
C GLY A 71 -13.27 14.21 21.07
N GLU A 72 -11.94 14.41 20.99
CA GLU A 72 -11.21 15.37 21.85
C GLU A 72 -11.34 16.81 21.36
N TYR A 73 -11.30 17.04 20.04
CA TYR A 73 -11.19 18.38 19.46
C TYR A 73 -12.48 18.92 18.87
N PHE A 74 -13.40 18.05 18.44
CA PHE A 74 -14.70 18.47 17.92
C PHE A 74 -15.74 18.40 19.02
N VAL A 75 -16.51 19.47 19.19
CA VAL A 75 -17.70 19.43 20.04
C VAL A 75 -18.80 18.71 19.28
N LEU A 76 -18.78 17.38 19.30
CA LEU A 76 -19.66 16.51 18.50
C LEU A 76 -21.16 16.80 18.72
N LYS A 77 -21.51 17.30 19.91
CA LYS A 77 -22.88 17.67 20.27
C LYS A 77 -23.40 18.90 19.54
N ASP A 78 -22.50 19.76 19.07
CA ASP A 78 -22.82 21.02 18.39
C ASP A 78 -22.81 20.87 16.87
N MET A 79 -22.49 19.67 16.35
CA MET A 79 -22.52 19.41 14.91
C MET A 79 -23.95 19.40 14.38
N GLU A 80 -24.13 19.84 13.14
CA GLU A 80 -25.42 19.78 12.45
C GLU A 80 -25.65 18.38 11.86
N TYR A 81 -26.55 17.63 12.50
CA TYR A 81 -26.93 16.29 12.05
C TYR A 81 -28.12 16.34 11.10
N SER A 82 -28.08 15.50 10.06
CA SER A 82 -29.13 15.36 9.06
C SER A 82 -29.46 13.88 8.79
N LEU A 83 -30.70 13.60 8.41
CA LEU A 83 -31.15 12.26 8.04
C LEU A 83 -30.70 11.94 6.61
N THR A 84 -29.95 10.86 6.43
CA THR A 84 -29.55 10.36 5.11
C THR A 84 -30.71 9.66 4.41
N PRO A 85 -30.67 9.52 3.07
CA PRO A 85 -31.64 8.71 2.33
C PRO A 85 -31.75 7.25 2.83
N GLU A 86 -30.66 6.72 3.40
CA GLU A 86 -30.56 5.38 3.96
C GLU A 86 -31.18 5.26 5.37
N GLY A 87 -31.54 6.39 5.99
CA GLY A 87 -32.19 6.45 7.30
C GLY A 87 -31.23 6.71 8.47
N ASP A 88 -29.96 6.97 8.20
CA ASP A 88 -28.94 7.23 9.22
C ASP A 88 -28.92 8.72 9.60
N PHE A 89 -28.63 9.04 10.87
CA PHE A 89 -28.56 10.43 11.34
C PHE A 89 -27.11 10.87 11.46
N LEU A 90 -26.58 11.52 10.43
CA LEU A 90 -25.15 11.83 10.29
C LEU A 90 -24.88 13.34 10.32
N ALA A 91 -23.79 13.73 10.98
CA ALA A 91 -23.17 15.04 10.81
C ALA A 91 -21.93 14.91 9.93
N GLN A 92 -21.74 15.86 9.02
CA GLN A 92 -20.58 15.91 8.14
C GLN A 92 -19.64 17.04 8.57
N ASP A 93 -18.34 16.76 8.61
CA ASP A 93 -17.32 17.78 8.76
C ASP A 93 -16.02 17.33 8.06
N HIS A 94 -14.97 18.12 8.20
CA HIS A 94 -13.69 17.88 7.57
C HIS A 94 -12.51 18.37 8.42
N THR A 95 -11.35 17.80 8.15
CA THR A 95 -10.08 18.22 8.75
C THR A 95 -8.95 18.05 7.75
N VAL A 96 -7.82 18.68 8.01
CA VAL A 96 -6.64 18.59 7.14
C VAL A 96 -5.61 17.67 7.79
N TYR A 97 -5.08 16.74 7.00
CA TYR A 97 -3.97 15.88 7.38
C TYR A 97 -2.80 16.04 6.40
N GLU A 98 -1.61 16.22 6.93
CA GLU A 98 -0.37 16.29 6.17
C GLU A 98 0.51 15.07 6.48
N LEU A 99 0.82 14.30 5.45
CA LEU A 99 1.91 13.32 5.49
C LEU A 99 3.21 14.02 5.12
N VAL A 100 4.23 13.87 5.95
CA VAL A 100 5.55 14.46 5.73
C VAL A 100 6.64 13.43 6.03
N ASN A 101 7.54 13.21 5.07
CA ASN A 101 8.85 12.61 5.31
C ASN A 101 9.95 13.49 4.68
N ASN A 102 11.19 13.02 4.71
CA ASN A 102 12.34 13.78 4.17
C ASN A 102 12.25 14.07 2.67
N TYR A 103 11.43 13.32 1.93
CA TYR A 103 11.36 13.37 0.47
C TYR A 103 10.03 13.90 -0.06
N LEU A 104 8.95 13.77 0.70
CA LEU A 104 7.58 13.95 0.24
C LEU A 104 6.73 14.65 1.32
N LYS A 105 5.97 15.64 0.87
CA LYS A 105 4.88 16.26 1.61
C LYS A 105 3.58 16.08 0.83
N VAL A 106 2.58 15.47 1.46
CA VAL A 106 1.23 15.33 0.92
C VAL A 106 0.26 15.99 1.90
N ARG A 107 -0.45 17.03 1.47
CA ARG A 107 -1.58 17.57 2.21
C ARG A 107 -2.86 16.94 1.69
N THR A 108 -3.71 16.50 2.59
CA THR A 108 -4.99 15.86 2.31
C THR A 108 -6.09 16.54 3.12
N ASN A 109 -7.28 16.59 2.55
CA ASN A 109 -8.51 16.89 3.24
C ASN A 109 -9.19 15.57 3.58
N ILE A 110 -9.53 15.38 4.85
CA ILE A 110 -10.27 14.23 5.35
C ILE A 110 -11.68 14.70 5.61
N LYS A 111 -12.62 14.27 4.77
CA LYS A 111 -14.05 14.44 5.03
C LYS A 111 -14.52 13.27 5.86
N PHE A 112 -15.30 13.52 6.89
CA PHE A 112 -15.79 12.46 7.76
C PHE A 112 -17.25 12.70 8.14
N TRP A 113 -17.93 11.59 8.45
CA TRP A 113 -19.32 11.57 8.87
C TRP A 113 -19.41 10.91 10.23
N VAL A 114 -20.05 11.59 11.18
CA VAL A 114 -20.27 11.11 12.55
C VAL A 114 -21.72 10.71 12.71
N GLU A 115 -21.96 9.50 13.19
CA GLU A 115 -23.30 9.02 13.52
C GLU A 115 -23.74 9.55 14.88
N LYS A 116 -24.96 10.11 14.95
CA LYS A 116 -25.48 10.78 16.16
C LYS A 116 -25.60 9.84 17.37
N GLU A 117 -26.03 8.61 17.14
CA GLU A 117 -26.37 7.67 18.22
C GLU A 117 -25.13 7.10 18.89
N SER A 118 -24.12 6.76 18.09
CA SER A 118 -22.86 6.21 18.60
C SER A 118 -21.80 7.27 18.89
N GLU A 119 -21.97 8.49 18.35
CA GLU A 119 -20.96 9.54 18.28
C GLU A 119 -19.65 9.05 17.61
N LYS A 120 -19.74 8.02 16.75
CA LYS A 120 -18.59 7.43 16.05
C LYS A 120 -18.50 7.86 14.60
N ILE A 121 -17.27 7.81 14.07
CA ILE A 121 -17.03 7.99 12.65
C ILE A 121 -17.67 6.80 11.91
N TRP A 122 -18.71 7.11 11.14
CA TRP A 122 -19.40 6.16 10.28
C TRP A 122 -18.60 5.90 8.99
N LYS A 123 -18.07 6.99 8.41
CA LYS A 123 -17.27 6.96 7.19
C LYS A 123 -16.26 8.11 7.19
N TYR A 124 -15.16 7.92 6.47
CA TYR A 124 -14.27 9.01 6.08
C TYR A 124 -13.78 8.85 4.64
N GLU A 125 -13.36 9.95 4.04
CA GLU A 125 -12.77 10.02 2.70
C GLU A 125 -11.50 10.87 2.77
N VAL A 126 -10.40 10.35 2.23
CA VAL A 126 -9.11 11.05 2.17
C VAL A 126 -8.88 11.55 0.76
N VAL A 127 -8.76 12.86 0.62
CA VAL A 127 -8.64 13.52 -0.68
C VAL A 127 -7.36 14.36 -0.72
N PRO A 128 -6.42 14.10 -1.63
CA PRO A 128 -5.19 14.89 -1.71
C PRO A 128 -5.49 16.30 -2.23
N VAL A 129 -4.86 17.29 -1.59
CA VAL A 129 -5.00 18.73 -1.86
C VAL A 129 -3.67 19.32 -2.37
N SER A 130 -2.53 18.79 -1.92
CA SER A 130 -1.24 19.10 -2.53
C SER A 130 -0.27 17.94 -2.38
N ILE A 131 0.58 17.74 -3.40
CA ILE A 131 1.67 16.76 -3.41
C ILE A 131 2.93 17.51 -3.82
N LYS A 132 3.95 17.50 -2.95
CA LYS A 132 5.23 18.18 -3.18
C LYS A 132 6.38 17.28 -2.76
N GLY A 133 7.31 17.02 -3.67
CA GLY A 133 8.53 16.26 -3.37
C GLY A 133 8.73 15.10 -4.32
N LEU A 134 9.25 13.98 -3.81
CA LEU A 134 9.51 12.78 -4.59
C LEU A 134 8.34 11.79 -4.49
N LEU A 135 7.99 11.21 -5.62
CA LEU A 135 7.05 10.09 -5.73
C LEU A 135 7.81 8.87 -6.20
N GLN A 136 7.79 7.80 -5.41
CA GLN A 136 8.44 6.54 -5.77
C GLN A 136 7.64 5.84 -6.86
N ILE A 137 8.33 5.30 -7.85
CA ILE A 137 7.73 4.51 -8.91
C ILE A 137 7.76 3.04 -8.49
N PRO A 138 6.61 2.32 -8.50
CA PRO A 138 6.60 0.91 -8.17
C PRO A 138 7.47 0.13 -9.15
N PHE A 139 8.31 -0.77 -8.64
CA PHE A 139 9.34 -1.47 -9.42
C PHE A 139 8.79 -2.19 -10.66
N ARG A 140 7.55 -2.71 -10.60
CA ARG A 140 6.90 -3.40 -11.73
C ARG A 140 6.77 -2.53 -12.99
N TRP A 141 6.59 -1.21 -12.83
CA TRP A 141 6.55 -0.29 -13.96
C TRP A 141 7.91 -0.17 -14.64
N ILE A 142 8.98 -0.22 -13.85
CA ILE A 142 10.36 -0.23 -14.34
C ILE A 142 10.67 -1.59 -14.99
N TYR A 143 10.34 -2.70 -14.33
CA TYR A 143 10.54 -4.05 -14.84
C TYR A 143 9.94 -4.24 -16.23
N ASN A 144 8.67 -3.85 -16.41
CA ASN A 144 7.96 -4.02 -17.68
C ASN A 144 8.50 -3.13 -18.81
N SER A 145 9.32 -2.12 -18.47
CA SER A 145 9.76 -1.09 -19.42
C SER A 145 11.28 -0.92 -19.49
N GLU A 146 12.05 -1.79 -18.82
CA GLU A 146 13.50 -1.66 -18.62
C GLU A 146 14.23 -1.39 -19.94
N PHE A 147 14.10 -2.28 -20.91
CA PHE A 147 14.78 -2.15 -22.20
C PHE A 147 14.32 -0.91 -22.97
N SER A 148 13.02 -0.65 -23.02
CA SER A 148 12.47 0.51 -23.72
C SER A 148 12.94 1.84 -23.10
N LEU A 149 13.02 1.91 -21.77
CA LEU A 149 13.56 3.06 -21.05
C LEU A 149 15.03 3.32 -21.40
N LEU A 150 15.84 2.26 -21.46
CA LEU A 150 17.26 2.34 -21.81
C LEU A 150 17.49 2.71 -23.28
N ASP A 151 16.55 2.34 -24.16
CA ASP A 151 16.51 2.78 -25.56
C ASP A 151 15.99 4.22 -25.74
N GLY A 152 15.68 4.92 -24.63
CA GLY A 152 15.24 6.32 -24.63
C GLY A 152 13.73 6.53 -24.80
N ALA A 153 12.92 5.47 -24.70
CA ALA A 153 11.48 5.60 -24.66
C ALA A 153 10.97 6.10 -23.30
N SER A 154 9.79 6.71 -23.33
CA SER A 154 9.09 7.16 -22.12
C SER A 154 8.13 6.10 -21.59
N ILE A 155 7.84 6.15 -20.29
CA ILE A 155 6.82 5.32 -19.65
C ILE A 155 5.66 6.18 -19.13
N LEU A 156 4.47 5.59 -19.07
CA LEU A 156 3.24 6.24 -18.59
C LEU A 156 2.85 5.65 -17.24
N ILE A 157 2.90 6.45 -16.18
CA ILE A 157 2.72 5.98 -14.80
C ILE A 157 1.50 6.62 -14.17
N LYS A 158 0.62 5.80 -13.59
CA LYS A 158 -0.58 6.27 -12.88
C LYS A 158 -0.52 6.11 -11.37
N ALA A 159 0.33 5.22 -10.88
CA ALA A 159 0.40 4.88 -9.47
C ALA A 159 1.81 5.11 -8.95
N PHE A 160 1.88 5.76 -7.80
CA PHE A 160 3.11 6.10 -7.12
C PHE A 160 3.03 5.65 -5.67
N GLN A 161 4.20 5.51 -5.04
CA GLN A 161 4.34 5.17 -3.63
C GLN A 161 5.03 6.30 -2.89
N VAL A 162 4.85 6.34 -1.57
CA VAL A 162 5.68 7.17 -0.68
C VAL A 162 7.12 6.65 -0.73
N PRO A 163 8.13 7.51 -1.01
CA PRO A 163 9.53 7.11 -0.99
C PRO A 163 9.95 6.54 0.36
N ARG A 164 10.71 5.44 0.35
CA ARG A 164 11.30 4.88 1.57
C ARG A 164 12.34 5.84 2.16
N ASP A 165 12.23 6.05 3.46
CA ASP A 165 13.20 6.77 4.28
C ASP A 165 13.85 5.74 5.21
N ASN A 166 15.16 5.49 5.02
CA ASN A 166 15.86 4.41 5.75
C ASN A 166 16.34 4.85 7.14
N LEU A 167 15.91 6.00 7.65
CA LEU A 167 16.26 6.47 8.99
C LEU A 167 15.52 5.73 10.13
N GLY A 168 14.66 4.76 9.80
CA GLY A 168 13.88 4.02 10.79
C GLY A 168 12.88 4.90 11.55
N GLN A 169 12.62 6.11 11.05
CA GLN A 169 11.59 6.99 11.56
C GLN A 169 10.27 6.59 10.88
N PRO A 170 9.17 6.38 11.63
CA PRO A 170 7.88 6.15 11.02
C PRO A 170 7.52 7.33 10.12
N VAL A 171 6.81 7.06 9.02
CA VAL A 171 6.20 8.13 8.22
C VAL A 171 5.37 8.98 9.19
N VAL A 172 5.61 10.29 9.22
CA VAL A 172 4.92 11.18 10.16
C VAL A 172 3.72 11.80 9.47
N GLY A 173 2.55 11.52 10.00
CA GLY A 173 1.29 12.18 9.65
C GLY A 173 0.93 13.21 10.72
N ARG A 174 0.42 14.38 10.32
CA ARG A 174 -0.05 15.41 11.25
C ARG A 174 -1.41 15.96 10.86
N PHE A 175 -2.30 16.14 11.81
CA PHE A 175 -3.51 16.94 11.62
C PHE A 175 -3.16 18.43 11.75
N ALA A 176 -3.68 19.25 10.85
CA ALA A 176 -3.53 20.69 10.95
C ALA A 176 -4.76 21.27 11.66
N HIS A 177 -4.74 21.28 13.00
CA HIS A 177 -5.69 22.02 13.81
C HIS A 177 -4.92 22.78 14.89
N ASP A 178 -4.86 24.11 14.71
CA ASP A 178 -4.03 25.05 15.46
C ASP A 178 -2.52 24.76 15.47
N ASN A 179 -1.72 25.83 15.41
CA ASN A 179 -0.25 25.80 15.31
C ASN A 179 0.48 25.16 16.51
N ALA A 180 -0.22 24.48 17.42
CA ALA A 180 0.26 24.13 18.76
C ALA A 180 0.34 22.63 19.09
N LEU A 181 -0.21 21.71 18.29
CA LEU A 181 -0.31 20.31 18.70
C LEU A 181 0.29 19.34 17.67
N PHE A 182 1.49 18.88 18.00
CA PHE A 182 2.34 18.01 17.18
C PHE A 182 2.12 16.56 17.59
N HIS A 183 1.16 15.86 17.00
CA HIS A 183 1.06 14.41 17.16
C HIS A 183 1.79 13.73 16.00
N THR A 184 2.95 13.14 16.28
CA THR A 184 3.83 12.50 15.29
C THR A 184 3.43 11.06 14.94
N ASP A 185 2.36 10.53 15.55
CA ASP A 185 2.12 9.09 15.63
C ASP A 185 0.91 8.61 14.78
N PHE A 186 0.49 9.40 13.79
CA PHE A 186 -0.71 9.17 12.98
C PHE A 186 -0.43 8.55 11.60
N VAL A 187 0.36 7.49 11.55
CA VAL A 187 0.38 6.60 10.37
C VAL A 187 -0.02 5.21 10.83
N ALA A 188 -0.93 4.59 10.07
CA ALA A 188 -1.32 3.21 10.28
C ALA A 188 -0.05 2.35 10.37
N ASP A 189 0.05 1.59 11.46
CA ASP A 189 1.09 0.60 11.69
C ASP A 189 1.35 -0.19 10.39
N GLU A 190 2.62 -0.40 10.04
CA GLU A 190 3.00 -1.21 8.87
C GLU A 190 2.36 -2.60 8.91
N ASN A 191 2.00 -3.08 10.09
CA ASN A 191 1.30 -4.35 10.29
C ASN A 191 -0.21 -4.29 9.98
N LEU A 192 -0.90 -3.15 10.18
CA LEU A 192 -2.34 -2.98 9.91
C LEU A 192 -2.66 -2.85 8.40
N LEU A 193 -1.63 -2.58 7.61
CA LEU A 193 -1.69 -2.34 6.17
C LEU A 193 -1.45 -3.62 5.33
N ASN A 194 -0.96 -4.69 5.94
CA ASN A 194 -0.73 -5.97 5.27
C ASN A 194 -2.01 -6.82 5.06
N ASP A 195 -3.13 -6.47 5.69
CA ASP A 195 -4.33 -7.32 5.76
C ASP A 195 -5.43 -7.06 4.71
N ASN A 196 -5.26 -6.10 3.79
CA ASN A 196 -6.31 -5.79 2.81
C ASN A 196 -6.10 -6.50 1.45
N LEU A 197 -7.09 -7.33 1.10
CA LEU A 197 -7.25 -8.07 -0.17
C LEU A 197 -7.13 -7.20 -1.46
N ALA A 198 -7.15 -5.86 -1.34
CA ALA A 198 -6.94 -4.91 -2.43
C ALA A 198 -5.51 -4.96 -3.02
N ASN A 199 -4.56 -5.57 -2.30
CA ASN A 199 -3.16 -5.74 -2.71
C ASN A 199 -2.98 -6.57 -4.01
N ALA A 200 -3.97 -7.35 -4.43
CA ALA A 200 -3.81 -8.35 -5.49
C ALA A 200 -4.08 -7.85 -6.93
N VAL A 201 -4.84 -6.76 -7.14
CA VAL A 201 -5.31 -6.39 -8.49
C VAL A 201 -4.37 -5.43 -9.22
N LEU A 202 -3.57 -4.64 -8.49
CA LEU A 202 -2.58 -3.70 -9.06
C LEU A 202 -1.14 -3.91 -8.52
N GLY A 203 -0.95 -4.74 -7.49
CA GLY A 203 0.35 -4.90 -6.81
C GLY A 203 0.81 -3.66 -6.05
N CYS A 204 -0.13 -2.78 -5.72
CA CYS A 204 0.11 -1.50 -5.07
C CYS A 204 -0.41 -1.61 -3.64
N GLY A 205 0.49 -1.83 -2.66
CA GLY A 205 0.13 -1.86 -1.24
C GLY A 205 -0.33 -0.49 -0.72
N PRO A 206 -0.97 -0.41 0.45
CA PRO A 206 -1.41 0.87 1.03
C PRO A 206 -0.22 1.81 1.23
N ARG A 207 -0.42 3.11 0.93
CA ARG A 207 0.60 4.17 0.68
C ARG A 207 0.79 4.53 -0.80
N ASN A 208 -0.26 4.36 -1.58
CA ASN A 208 -0.35 4.80 -2.96
C ASN A 208 -0.89 6.22 -3.11
N ILE A 209 -0.36 6.85 -4.14
CA ILE A 209 -0.82 8.11 -4.68
C ILE A 209 -1.12 7.84 -6.15
N ILE A 210 -2.38 7.96 -6.54
CA ILE A 210 -2.89 7.53 -7.84
C ILE A 210 -3.41 8.73 -8.61
N LYS A 211 -2.91 8.93 -9.84
CA LYS A 211 -3.44 9.87 -10.81
C LYS A 211 -4.35 9.12 -11.80
N ARG A 212 -5.67 9.20 -11.59
CA ARG A 212 -6.71 8.41 -12.28
C ARG A 212 -6.90 8.86 -13.73
N ASP A 213 -7.04 10.16 -13.93
CA ASP A 213 -7.55 10.71 -15.20
C ASP A 213 -6.47 10.80 -16.28
N GLU A 214 -5.20 10.96 -15.88
CA GLU A 214 -4.09 11.16 -16.82
C GLU A 214 -2.79 10.55 -16.27
N PRO A 215 -2.17 9.58 -16.96
CA PRO A 215 -0.86 9.07 -16.56
C PRO A 215 0.20 10.15 -16.70
N ILE A 216 1.20 10.13 -15.82
CA ILE A 216 2.39 10.97 -15.95
C ILE A 216 3.36 10.29 -16.92
N LYS A 217 3.73 11.00 -17.97
CA LYS A 217 4.82 10.60 -18.87
C LYS A 217 6.16 10.88 -18.19
N VAL A 218 7.01 9.86 -18.13
CA VAL A 218 8.31 9.91 -17.45
C VAL A 218 9.39 9.40 -18.39
N ASP A 219 10.44 10.18 -18.55
CA ASP A 219 11.65 9.84 -19.30
C ASP A 219 12.79 9.41 -18.36
N LEU A 220 13.83 8.78 -18.91
CA LEU A 220 14.98 8.32 -18.12
C LEU A 220 15.63 9.45 -17.29
N ASN A 221 15.61 10.68 -17.82
CA ASN A 221 16.20 11.86 -17.18
C ASN A 221 15.37 12.41 -16.00
N ASP A 222 14.09 12.02 -15.90
CA ASP A 222 13.22 12.46 -14.80
C ASP A 222 13.43 11.64 -13.53
N PHE A 223 14.09 10.47 -13.64
CA PHE A 223 14.35 9.61 -12.51
C PHE A 223 15.38 10.20 -11.55
N LEU A 224 15.03 10.07 -10.28
CA LEU A 224 15.82 10.44 -9.13
C LEU A 224 15.95 9.23 -8.21
N ILE A 225 17.05 9.18 -7.48
CA ILE A 225 17.31 8.15 -6.47
C ILE A 225 17.69 8.84 -5.16
N THR A 226 17.11 8.39 -4.06
CA THR A 226 17.38 8.97 -2.74
C THR A 226 18.77 8.59 -2.27
N VAL A 227 19.34 9.40 -1.36
CA VAL A 227 20.64 9.11 -0.76
C VAL A 227 20.64 7.79 0.01
N ASP A 228 19.49 7.44 0.61
CA ASP A 228 19.29 6.19 1.35
C ASP A 228 19.39 4.97 0.44
N GLU A 229 18.83 5.06 -0.76
CA GLU A 229 18.89 4.01 -1.78
C GLU A 229 20.30 3.87 -2.37
N ILE A 230 21.02 4.98 -2.57
CA ILE A 230 22.45 4.95 -2.92
C ILE A 230 23.28 4.27 -1.84
N ASN A 231 23.04 4.60 -0.57
CA ASN A 231 23.76 3.99 0.55
C ASN A 231 23.48 2.49 0.63
N ARG A 232 22.23 2.06 0.36
CA ARG A 232 21.84 0.66 0.25
C ARG A 232 22.64 -0.07 -0.84
N LEU A 233 22.73 0.50 -2.05
CA LEU A 233 23.53 -0.06 -3.15
C LEU A 233 25.02 -0.15 -2.79
N LYS A 234 25.59 0.89 -2.16
CA LYS A 234 26.98 0.88 -1.67
C LYS A 234 27.21 -0.18 -0.60
N GLY A 235 26.22 -0.43 0.26
CA GLY A 235 26.24 -1.50 1.26
C GLY A 235 26.26 -2.89 0.63
N ILE A 236 25.44 -3.13 -0.39
CA ILE A 236 25.41 -4.39 -1.16
C ILE A 236 26.78 -4.66 -1.80
N LYS A 237 27.41 -3.65 -2.43
CA LYS A 237 28.76 -3.82 -3.02
C LYS A 237 29.82 -4.23 -2.00
N ARG A 238 29.71 -3.76 -0.74
CA ARG A 238 30.66 -4.14 0.32
C ARG A 238 30.47 -5.57 0.82
N ALA A 239 29.23 -6.06 0.83
CA ALA A 239 28.93 -7.45 1.23
C ALA A 239 29.41 -8.48 0.19
N ASN A 240 29.37 -8.14 -1.10
CA ASN A 240 29.82 -9.02 -2.18
C ASN A 240 31.37 -9.15 -2.31
N GLY A 241 32.14 -8.45 -1.47
CA GLY A 241 33.61 -8.45 -1.48
C GLY A 241 34.28 -9.31 -0.38
N TYR A 242 33.50 -9.89 0.52
CA TYR A 242 33.96 -10.84 1.54
C TYR A 242 33.11 -12.12 1.43
N GLU A 243 33.74 -13.28 1.54
CA GLU A 243 33.08 -14.58 1.43
C GLU A 243 31.76 -14.64 2.21
N GLY A 244 30.69 -14.98 1.49
CA GLY A 244 29.46 -15.57 2.01
C GLY A 244 28.81 -14.80 3.16
N PHE A 245 28.30 -13.59 2.89
CA PHE A 245 27.17 -13.10 3.67
C PHE A 245 25.89 -13.44 2.89
N ASP A 246 25.15 -14.44 3.36
CA ASP A 246 23.75 -14.62 3.00
C ASP A 246 23.05 -13.32 3.38
N VAL A 247 22.88 -12.45 2.39
CA VAL A 247 21.89 -11.39 2.48
C VAL A 247 20.57 -12.13 2.57
N ASN A 248 20.09 -12.30 3.81
CA ASN A 248 18.68 -12.47 4.08
C ASN A 248 17.99 -11.24 3.47
N TYR A 249 17.74 -11.30 2.17
CA TYR A 249 16.43 -10.94 1.66
C TYR A 249 15.48 -11.54 2.66
N SER A 250 14.80 -10.68 3.40
CA SER A 250 13.70 -11.12 4.23
C SER A 250 12.91 -12.11 3.41
N ALA A 251 13.03 -13.39 3.75
CA ALA A 251 12.14 -14.46 3.36
C ALA A 251 10.76 -14.24 4.00
N GLN A 252 10.34 -12.98 4.12
CA GLN A 252 9.01 -12.49 4.43
C GLN A 252 8.24 -12.14 3.15
N GLU A 253 8.80 -12.42 1.97
CA GLU A 253 8.03 -12.51 0.72
C GLU A 253 8.04 -13.92 0.11
N ALA A 254 8.27 -14.95 0.93
CA ALA A 254 7.40 -16.11 0.75
C ALA A 254 6.04 -15.60 1.22
N SER A 255 5.11 -15.34 0.29
CA SER A 255 3.79 -14.79 0.60
C SER A 255 3.29 -15.38 1.92
N ASP A 256 2.90 -14.58 2.91
CA ASP A 256 2.38 -15.09 4.20
C ASP A 256 1.23 -16.11 4.03
N ILE A 257 0.65 -16.14 2.82
CA ILE A 257 -0.31 -17.11 2.30
C ILE A 257 0.23 -18.57 2.33
N ASP A 258 1.54 -18.78 2.23
CA ASP A 258 2.20 -20.09 2.10
C ASP A 258 3.03 -20.51 3.34
N ASN A 259 3.02 -19.71 4.41
CA ASN A 259 3.60 -20.13 5.69
C ASN A 259 2.76 -21.27 6.30
N PRO A 260 3.36 -22.39 6.77
CA PRO A 260 2.66 -23.51 7.40
C PRO A 260 1.65 -23.11 8.49
N LYS A 261 1.94 -22.04 9.26
CA LYS A 261 1.01 -21.52 10.27
C LYS A 261 -0.24 -20.91 9.65
N SER A 262 -0.09 -20.10 8.60
CA SER A 262 -1.20 -19.46 7.90
C SER A 262 -2.05 -20.50 7.15
N ILE A 263 -1.42 -21.50 6.52
CA ILE A 263 -2.14 -22.60 5.85
C ILE A 263 -3.03 -23.38 6.84
N ALA A 264 -2.58 -23.58 8.08
CA ALA A 264 -3.39 -24.24 9.11
C ALA A 264 -4.62 -23.40 9.47
N VAL A 265 -4.45 -22.10 9.67
CA VAL A 265 -5.56 -21.16 9.97
C VAL A 265 -6.54 -21.08 8.79
N TYR A 266 -6.04 -21.02 7.55
CA TYR A 266 -6.90 -21.04 6.35
C TYR A 266 -7.65 -22.35 6.19
N ALA A 267 -7.04 -23.49 6.50
CA ALA A 267 -7.71 -24.79 6.45
C ALA A 267 -8.88 -24.85 7.45
N GLU A 268 -8.66 -24.40 8.69
CA GLU A 268 -9.71 -24.32 9.72
C GLU A 268 -10.86 -23.38 9.31
N LEU A 269 -10.52 -22.20 8.78
CA LEU A 269 -11.49 -21.23 8.30
C LEU A 269 -12.32 -21.79 7.14
N ILE A 270 -11.68 -22.41 6.13
CA ILE A 270 -12.36 -22.96 4.96
C ILE A 270 -13.30 -24.10 5.37
N VAL A 271 -12.88 -25.00 6.26
CA VAL A 271 -13.74 -26.08 6.77
C VAL A 271 -14.95 -25.51 7.54
N SER A 272 -14.74 -24.46 8.32
CA SER A 272 -15.81 -23.77 9.06
C SER A 272 -16.82 -23.13 8.11
N LEU A 273 -16.34 -22.44 7.07
CA LEU A 273 -17.20 -21.82 6.05
C LEU A 273 -17.98 -22.85 5.24
N ILE A 274 -17.37 -23.98 4.87
CA ILE A 274 -18.08 -25.08 4.17
C ILE A 274 -19.19 -25.63 5.06
N SER A 275 -18.95 -25.75 6.37
CA SER A 275 -19.94 -26.27 7.33
C SER A 275 -21.15 -25.34 7.53
N MET A 276 -21.02 -24.06 7.17
CA MET A 276 -22.14 -23.10 7.18
C MET A 276 -23.08 -23.27 5.98
N ILE A 277 -22.65 -23.97 4.92
CA ILE A 277 -23.50 -24.23 3.75
C ILE A 277 -24.52 -25.32 4.12
N PRO A 278 -25.85 -25.05 4.03
CA PRO A 278 -26.88 -26.00 4.46
C PRO A 278 -26.75 -27.39 3.80
N ASP A 279 -26.41 -27.43 2.51
CA ASP A 279 -26.20 -28.64 1.71
C ASP A 279 -24.95 -29.45 2.13
N MET A 280 -24.07 -28.86 2.93
CA MET A 280 -22.80 -29.44 3.38
C MET A 280 -22.78 -29.73 4.89
N LYS A 281 -23.87 -29.48 5.62
CA LYS A 281 -23.94 -29.55 7.09
C LYS A 281 -23.55 -30.93 7.68
N ASN A 282 -23.74 -32.01 6.93
CA ASN A 282 -23.40 -33.37 7.34
C ASN A 282 -22.16 -33.94 6.60
N VAL A 283 -21.42 -33.07 5.93
CA VAL A 283 -20.30 -33.45 5.07
C VAL A 283 -19.01 -33.11 5.81
N ASP A 284 -18.25 -34.14 6.19
CA ASP A 284 -16.92 -33.94 6.77
C ASP A 284 -15.94 -33.47 5.68
N ALA A 285 -15.90 -32.15 5.51
CA ALA A 285 -15.07 -31.50 4.53
C ALA A 285 -13.58 -31.84 4.71
N SER A 286 -13.13 -32.23 5.91
CA SER A 286 -11.75 -32.58 6.27
C SER A 286 -11.29 -33.95 5.79
N ASN A 287 -12.21 -34.86 5.49
CA ASN A 287 -11.89 -36.25 5.15
C ASN A 287 -12.30 -36.68 3.72
N ILE A 288 -13.03 -35.83 2.99
CA ILE A 288 -13.50 -36.17 1.64
C ILE A 288 -12.47 -35.82 0.56
N PRO A 289 -12.31 -36.64 -0.50
CA PRO A 289 -11.40 -36.34 -1.61
C PRO A 289 -11.64 -34.96 -2.23
N PRO A 290 -10.59 -34.14 -2.50
CA PRO A 290 -10.73 -32.78 -3.03
C PRO A 290 -11.52 -32.68 -4.34
N VAL A 291 -11.43 -33.69 -5.21
CA VAL A 291 -12.20 -33.75 -6.47
C VAL A 291 -13.70 -33.83 -6.18
N LYS A 292 -14.11 -34.73 -5.27
CA LYS A 292 -15.50 -34.91 -4.86
C LYS A 292 -16.03 -33.71 -4.09
N LEU A 293 -15.20 -33.10 -3.25
CA LEU A 293 -15.56 -31.88 -2.52
C LEU A 293 -15.78 -30.70 -3.49
N LYS A 294 -14.93 -30.54 -4.51
CA LYS A 294 -15.12 -29.54 -5.58
C LYS A 294 -16.45 -29.72 -6.30
N GLU A 295 -16.81 -30.96 -6.65
CA GLU A 295 -18.09 -31.27 -7.31
C GLU A 295 -19.29 -30.90 -6.42
N MET A 296 -19.26 -31.28 -5.14
CA MET A 296 -20.34 -30.96 -4.19
C MET A 296 -20.51 -29.45 -3.99
N LEU A 297 -19.40 -28.71 -3.87
CA LEU A 297 -19.42 -27.24 -3.75
C LEU A 297 -19.92 -26.57 -5.03
N SER A 298 -19.57 -27.11 -6.21
CA SER A 298 -20.05 -26.59 -7.49
C SER A 298 -21.57 -26.77 -7.64
N ILE A 299 -22.11 -27.91 -7.18
CA ILE A 299 -23.54 -28.19 -7.15
C ILE A 299 -24.25 -27.24 -6.17
N ALA A 300 -23.72 -27.07 -4.96
CA ALA A 300 -24.29 -26.19 -3.95
C ALA A 300 -24.28 -24.72 -4.41
N ALA A 301 -23.20 -24.25 -5.03
CA ALA A 301 -23.09 -22.91 -5.59
C ALA A 301 -24.12 -22.68 -6.73
N SER A 302 -24.25 -23.65 -7.64
CA SER A 302 -25.21 -23.58 -8.75
C SER A 302 -26.67 -23.47 -8.27
N LYS A 303 -27.04 -24.21 -7.21
CA LYS A 303 -28.38 -24.11 -6.61
C LYS A 303 -28.68 -22.74 -6.00
N ASN A 304 -27.64 -22.06 -5.50
CA ASN A 304 -27.76 -20.73 -4.88
C ASN A 304 -27.51 -19.58 -5.89
N GLY A 305 -27.41 -19.89 -7.19
CA GLY A 305 -27.15 -18.88 -8.24
C GLY A 305 -25.75 -18.26 -8.18
N VAL A 306 -24.80 -18.90 -7.49
CA VAL A 306 -23.43 -18.42 -7.33
C VAL A 306 -22.51 -19.19 -8.30
N VAL A 307 -21.65 -18.46 -9.02
CA VAL A 307 -20.64 -19.07 -9.89
C VAL A 307 -19.49 -19.59 -9.04
N PHE A 308 -19.30 -20.92 -9.01
CA PHE A 308 -18.14 -21.50 -8.35
C PHE A 308 -16.89 -21.32 -9.22
N PRO A 309 -15.78 -20.78 -8.68
CA PRO A 309 -14.56 -20.55 -9.44
C PRO A 309 -13.95 -21.88 -9.93
N ASN A 310 -13.33 -21.87 -11.11
CA ASN A 310 -12.67 -23.06 -11.66
C ASN A 310 -11.32 -23.32 -10.98
N ILE A 311 -11.37 -23.79 -9.73
CA ILE A 311 -10.19 -24.11 -8.91
C ILE A 311 -9.71 -25.53 -9.23
N HIS A 312 -8.41 -25.75 -9.42
CA HIS A 312 -7.86 -27.09 -9.61
C HIS A 312 -7.96 -27.92 -8.30
N PRO A 313 -8.32 -29.22 -8.32
CA PRO A 313 -8.48 -30.01 -7.08
C PRO A 313 -7.23 -30.06 -6.18
N GLN A 314 -6.02 -29.96 -6.77
CA GLN A 314 -4.77 -29.89 -6.00
C GLN A 314 -4.60 -28.56 -5.27
N THR A 315 -5.09 -27.45 -5.85
CA THR A 315 -5.13 -26.14 -5.21
C THR A 315 -6.09 -26.15 -4.01
N LEU A 316 -7.25 -26.78 -4.17
CA LEU A 316 -8.19 -27.00 -3.06
C LEU A 316 -7.58 -27.87 -1.96
N ALA A 317 -6.83 -28.91 -2.32
CA ALA A 317 -6.11 -29.75 -1.36
C ALA A 317 -5.06 -28.96 -0.56
N LYS A 318 -4.31 -28.06 -1.21
CA LYS A 318 -3.32 -27.19 -0.57
C LYS A 318 -3.97 -26.31 0.52
N TYR A 319 -5.06 -25.64 0.19
CA TYR A 319 -5.76 -24.74 1.12
C TYR A 319 -6.52 -25.46 2.25
N LEU A 320 -6.85 -26.74 2.06
CA LEU A 320 -7.37 -27.60 3.12
C LEU A 320 -6.27 -28.22 3.99
N GLY A 321 -5.01 -27.77 3.84
CA GLY A 321 -3.87 -28.29 4.60
C GLY A 321 -3.44 -29.72 4.22
N ARG A 322 -3.88 -30.21 3.05
CA ARG A 322 -3.60 -31.58 2.55
C ARG A 322 -2.55 -31.64 1.46
N GLY A 323 -1.75 -30.59 1.32
CA GLY A 323 -0.58 -30.60 0.44
C GLY A 323 0.38 -31.74 0.80
N ARG A 324 1.15 -32.22 -0.17
CA ARG A 324 2.19 -33.23 0.10
C ARG A 324 3.12 -32.71 1.19
N SER A 325 3.10 -33.34 2.36
CA SER A 325 4.23 -33.28 3.29
C SER A 325 5.46 -33.68 2.48
N SER A 326 6.42 -32.76 2.36
CA SER A 326 7.78 -33.12 2.00
C SER A 326 8.24 -34.19 3.00
N ARG A 327 8.63 -35.34 2.48
CA ARG A 327 9.45 -36.30 3.22
C ARG A 327 10.80 -35.70 3.53
#